data_AF-A0A2P8I1C0-F1
#
_entry.id   AF-A0A2P8I1C0-F1
#
_cell.length_a   1.000
_cell.length_b   1.000
_cell.length_c   1.000
_cell.angle_alpha   90.00
_cell.angle_beta   90.00
_cell.angle_gamma   90.00
#
_symmetry.space_group_name_H-M   'P 1'
#
loop_
_entity.id
_entity.type
_entity.pdbx_description
1 polymer ?
#
loop_
_entity_poly.entity_id
_entity_poly.type
_entity_poly.pdbx_seq_one_letter_code
_entity_poly.pdbx_strand_id
1 'polypeptide(L)'
;MSAADNITFQIVPFTAGLHLGHSSPYSLLEFGVEDPPMFHQEHAADATLSDNPANVRRWKYIFGELVKMALPVDGSRRLVETILKE
;
A
#
# COMPACT_ATOMS: atom_id res chain seq x y z
N MET A 1 -6.94 11.08 -14.93
CA MET A 1 -7.26 10.48 -13.61
C MET A 1 -7.57 9.02 -13.85
N SER A 2 -6.94 8.08 -13.14
CA SER A 2 -6.92 6.66 -13.51
C SER A 2 -8.33 6.13 -13.82
N ALA A 3 -8.63 6.00 -15.11
CA ALA A 3 -9.84 5.36 -15.63
C ALA A 3 -9.64 3.85 -15.78
N ALA A 4 -8.62 3.31 -15.10
CA ALA A 4 -8.21 1.93 -15.20
C ALA A 4 -8.84 1.15 -14.03
N ASP A 5 -9.77 0.23 -14.35
CA ASP A 5 -10.52 -0.57 -13.38
C ASP A 5 -9.63 -1.51 -12.53
N ASN A 6 -8.36 -1.65 -12.91
CA ASN A 6 -7.36 -2.47 -12.24
C ASN A 6 -6.54 -1.70 -11.19
N ILE A 7 -6.85 -0.43 -10.90
CA ILE A 7 -6.10 0.38 -9.93
C ILE A 7 -7.04 0.90 -8.84
N THR A 8 -6.79 0.46 -7.61
CA THR A 8 -7.40 1.04 -6.41
C THR A 8 -6.39 1.92 -5.70
N PHE A 9 -6.77 3.15 -5.38
CA PHE A 9 -5.95 4.08 -4.62
C PHE A 9 -6.70 4.56 -3.38
N GLN A 10 -6.01 4.52 -2.24
CA GLN A 10 -6.52 4.99 -0.96
C GLN A 10 -5.46 5.84 -0.25
N ILE A 11 -5.90 6.86 0.49
CA ILE A 11 -5.04 7.78 1.23
C ILE A 11 -5.25 7.59 2.72
N VAL A 12 -4.17 7.44 3.47
CA VAL A 12 -4.18 7.62 4.93
C VAL A 12 -4.04 9.11 5.24
N PRO A 13 -5.07 9.78 5.79
CA PRO A 13 -4.99 11.21 6.10
C PRO A 13 -4.11 11.45 7.33
N PHE A 14 -3.51 12.64 7.45
CA PHE A 14 -2.71 13.01 8.63
C PHE A 14 -3.49 12.94 9.95
N THR A 15 -4.81 13.05 9.89
CA THR A 15 -5.71 12.94 11.05
C THR A 15 -5.94 11.50 11.52
N ALA A 16 -5.50 10.48 10.77
CA ALA A 16 -5.68 9.07 11.14
C ALA A 16 -4.81 8.63 12.33
N GLY A 17 -3.84 9.46 12.75
CA GLY A 17 -2.98 9.19 13.89
C GLY A 17 -1.78 8.30 13.57
N LEU A 18 -1.23 7.65 14.60
CA LEU A 18 -0.04 6.81 14.47
C LEU A 18 -0.38 5.53 13.70
N HIS A 19 0.25 5.34 12.55
CA HIS A 19 0.11 4.13 11.75
C HIS A 19 1.29 3.17 12.02
N LEU A 20 1.02 1.87 11.90
CA LEU A 20 2.03 0.80 12.08
C LEU A 20 3.02 0.70 10.90
N GLY A 21 3.00 1.68 9.99
CA GLY A 21 3.79 1.66 8.77
C GLY A 21 5.24 2.08 9.00
N HIS A 22 6.07 1.59 8.10
CA HIS A 22 7.47 1.96 8.00
C HIS A 22 7.63 3.23 7.15
N SER A 23 8.78 3.90 7.25
CA SER A 23 9.07 5.15 6.54
C SER A 23 9.34 4.98 5.04
N SER A 24 9.45 3.75 4.55
CA SER A 24 9.78 3.46 3.15
C SER A 24 8.64 2.74 2.44
N PRO A 25 8.33 3.10 1.18
CA PRO A 25 7.39 2.36 0.35
C PRO A 25 7.74 0.87 0.27
N TYR A 26 6.74 0.03 0.11
CA TYR A 26 6.91 -1.39 -0.18
C TYR A 26 5.78 -1.88 -1.07
N SER A 27 6.00 -3.03 -1.69
CA SER A 27 5.02 -3.75 -2.50
C SER A 27 4.84 -5.16 -1.96
N LEU A 28 3.59 -5.62 -1.91
CA LEU A 28 3.24 -7.03 -1.76
C LEU A 28 2.80 -7.52 -3.12
N LEU A 29 3.53 -8.49 -3.65
CA LEU A 29 3.27 -9.08 -4.96
C LEU A 29 2.56 -10.41 -4.73
N GLU A 30 1.31 -10.52 -5.18
CA GLU A 30 0.56 -11.77 -5.17
C GLU A 30 0.41 -12.25 -6.61
N PHE A 31 0.73 -13.52 -6.82
CA PHE A 31 0.70 -14.17 -8.13
C PHE A 31 -0.42 -15.22 -8.15
N GLY A 32 -0.59 -15.90 -9.29
CA GLY A 32 -1.50 -17.04 -9.39
C GLY A 32 -1.10 -18.18 -8.45
N VAL A 33 -1.86 -19.28 -8.48
CA VAL A 33 -1.68 -20.42 -7.56
C VAL A 33 -0.30 -21.08 -7.65
N GLU A 34 0.43 -20.84 -8.74
CA GLU A 34 1.73 -21.46 -9.04
C GLU A 34 2.92 -20.79 -8.33
N ASP A 35 2.81 -19.50 -7.98
CA ASP A 35 3.93 -18.70 -7.49
C ASP A 35 3.69 -18.16 -6.07
N PRO A 36 4.70 -18.21 -5.17
CA PRO A 36 4.56 -17.69 -3.82
C PRO A 36 4.46 -16.16 -3.83
N PRO A 37 3.68 -15.56 -2.91
CA PRO A 37 3.65 -14.11 -2.76
C PRO A 37 5.01 -13.58 -2.30
N MET A 38 5.37 -12.37 -2.72
CA MET A 38 6.65 -11.74 -2.40
C MET A 38 6.48 -10.39 -1.73
N PHE A 39 7.36 -10.10 -0.78
CA PHE A 39 7.59 -8.76 -0.26
C PHE A 39 8.72 -8.11 -1.07
N HIS A 40 8.49 -6.90 -1.57
CA HIS A 40 9.47 -6.10 -2.26
C HIS A 40 9.57 -4.71 -1.62
N GLN A 41 10.80 -4.26 -1.36
CA GLN A 41 11.06 -2.91 -0.86
C GLN A 41 12.30 -2.34 -1.52
N GLU A 42 12.14 -1.20 -2.18
CA GLU A 42 13.24 -0.45 -2.78
C GLU A 42 13.86 0.50 -1.77
N HIS A 43 15.18 0.60 -1.81
CA HIS A 43 15.97 1.59 -1.09
C HIS A 43 16.86 2.35 -2.08
N ALA A 44 17.50 3.42 -1.61
CA ALA A 44 18.29 4.30 -2.47
C ALA A 44 19.48 3.59 -3.16
N ALA A 45 19.99 2.51 -2.57
CA ALA A 45 21.19 1.80 -3.07
C ALA A 45 20.95 0.31 -3.35
N ASP A 46 19.86 -0.27 -2.84
CA ASP A 46 19.55 -1.68 -2.97
C ASP A 46 18.03 -1.93 -2.95
N ALA A 47 17.64 -3.19 -3.07
CA ALA A 47 16.26 -3.61 -2.91
C ALA A 47 16.22 -4.93 -2.15
N THR A 48 15.19 -5.08 -1.32
CA THR A 48 14.86 -6.35 -0.67
C THR A 48 13.76 -7.02 -1.45
N LEU A 49 13.99 -8.25 -1.92
CA LEU A 49 12.97 -9.15 -2.45
C LEU A 49 12.95 -10.41 -1.58
N SER A 50 11.78 -10.78 -1.04
CA SER A 50 11.66 -11.88 -0.09
C SER A 50 10.35 -12.65 -0.28
N ASP A 51 10.48 -13.96 -0.51
CA ASP A 51 9.40 -14.95 -0.55
C ASP A 51 9.20 -15.65 0.81
N ASN A 52 9.97 -15.26 1.85
CA ASN A 52 9.87 -15.85 3.17
C ASN A 52 8.44 -15.68 3.73
N PRO A 53 7.70 -16.77 4.00
CA PRO A 53 6.29 -16.69 4.40
C PRO A 53 6.06 -15.88 5.67
N ALA A 54 7.00 -15.88 6.62
CA ALA A 54 6.88 -15.09 7.83
C ALA A 54 7.00 -13.58 7.55
N ASN A 55 7.91 -13.20 6.65
CA ASN A 55 8.11 -11.82 6.25
C ASN A 55 6.90 -11.29 5.46
N VAL A 56 6.43 -12.08 4.47
CA VAL A 56 5.24 -11.73 3.67
C VAL A 56 4.00 -11.58 4.55
N ARG A 57 3.75 -12.53 5.48
CA ARG A 57 2.60 -12.43 6.41
C ARG A 57 2.66 -11.18 7.27
N ARG A 58 3.85 -10.83 7.79
CA ARG A 58 4.04 -9.63 8.60
C ARG A 58 3.67 -8.37 7.81
N TRP A 59 4.17 -8.23 6.59
CA TRP A 59 3.90 -7.04 5.78
C TRP A 59 2.46 -7.00 5.25
N LYS A 60 1.84 -8.14 4.97
CA LYS A 60 0.42 -8.23 4.66
C LYS A 60 -0.46 -7.78 5.82
N TYR A 61 -0.09 -8.12 7.06
CA TYR A 61 -0.77 -7.61 8.25
C TYR A 61 -0.66 -6.08 8.34
N ILE A 62 0.55 -5.54 8.22
CA ILE A 62 0.78 -4.07 8.27
C ILE A 62 -0.01 -3.37 7.17
N PHE A 63 -0.01 -3.90 5.94
CA PHE A 63 -0.81 -3.37 4.83
C PHE A 63 -2.31 -3.32 5.19
N GLY A 64 -2.84 -4.40 5.75
CA GLY A 64 -4.23 -4.45 6.21
C GLY A 64 -4.57 -3.40 7.27
N GLU A 65 -3.67 -3.15 8.21
CA GLU A 65 -3.84 -2.09 9.21
C GLU A 65 -3.83 -0.69 8.58
N LEU A 66 -2.96 -0.45 7.59
CA LEU A 66 -2.94 0.81 6.83
C LEU A 66 -4.25 1.02 6.06
N VAL A 67 -4.78 -0.02 5.41
CA VAL A 67 -6.05 0.05 4.68
C VAL A 67 -7.22 0.40 5.61
N LYS A 68 -7.24 -0.12 6.85
CA LYS A 68 -8.27 0.24 7.85
C LYS A 68 -8.22 1.71 8.26
N MET A 69 -7.04 2.32 8.24
CA MET A 69 -6.84 3.73 8.57
C MET A 69 -7.04 4.66 7.37
N ALA A 70 -6.99 4.12 6.16
CA ALA A 70 -7.13 4.88 4.94
C ALA A 70 -8.59 5.28 4.69
N LEU A 71 -8.77 6.41 4.01
CA LEU A 71 -10.06 6.79 3.47
C LEU A 71 -10.56 5.70 2.48
N PRO A 72 -11.89 5.46 2.41
CA PRO A 72 -12.46 4.65 1.33
C PRO A 72 -12.05 5.22 -0.05
N VAL A 73 -12.11 4.40 -1.08
CA VAL A 73 -11.70 4.77 -2.46
C VAL A 73 -12.30 6.10 -2.91
N ASP A 74 -13.61 6.28 -2.74
CA ASP A 74 -14.28 7.53 -3.12
C ASP A 74 -13.89 8.72 -2.24
N GLY A 75 -13.60 8.49 -0.96
CA GLY A 75 -13.10 9.52 -0.05
C GLY A 75 -11.70 9.99 -0.45
N SER A 76 -10.85 9.06 -0.86
CA SER A 76 -9.51 9.35 -1.37
C SER A 76 -9.56 10.11 -2.69
N ARG A 77 -10.47 9.72 -3.60
CA ARG A 77 -10.69 10.45 -4.86
C ARG A 77 -11.12 11.89 -4.61
N ARG A 78 -12.11 12.11 -3.73
CA ARG A 78 -12.56 13.46 -3.35
C ARG A 78 -11.44 14.30 -2.75
N LEU A 79 -10.60 13.71 -1.89
CA LEU A 79 -9.47 14.44 -1.31
C LEU A 79 -8.49 14.94 -2.38
N VAL A 80 -8.13 14.09 -3.35
CA VAL A 80 -7.26 14.50 -4.48
C VAL A 80 -7.91 15.58 -5.33
N GLU A 81 -9.20 15.45 -5.64
CA GLU A 81 -9.94 16.46 -6.41
C GLU A 81 -10.01 17.82 -5.72
N THR A 82 -10.09 17.84 -4.38
CA THR A 82 -10.04 19.08 -3.60
C THR A 82 -8.67 19.72 -3.70
N ILE A 83 -7.59 18.95 -3.48
CA ILE A 83 -6.20 19.45 -3.55
C ILE A 83 -5.86 19.99 -4.95
N LEU A 84 -6.35 19.36 -6.02
CA LEU A 84 -6.10 19.81 -7.39
C LEU A 84 -6.81 21.10 -7.80
N LYS A 85 -7.80 21.56 -7.02
CA LYS A 85 -8.52 22.81 -7.28
C LYS A 85 -7.91 24.02 -6.56
N GLU A 86 -6.98 23.78 -5.64
CA GLU A 86 -6.16 24.79 -4.96
C GLU A 86 -4.97 25.19 -5.83
#